data_AF-A0A955IYD6-F1
#
_entry.id   AF-A0A955IYD6-F1
#
_cell.length_a   1.000
_cell.length_b   1.000
_cell.length_c   1.000
_cell.angle_alpha   90.00
_cell.angle_beta   90.00
_cell.angle_gamma   90.00
#
_symmetry.space_group_name_H-M   'P 1'
#
loop_
_entity.id
_entity.type
_entity.pdbx_description
1 polymer ?
#
loop_
_entity_poly.entity_id
_entity_poly.type
_entity_poly.pdbx_seq_one_letter_code
_entity_poly.pdbx_strand_id
1 'polypeptide(L)' 'MITAAPTPAARPQTDPALDPIRDKVLAGDRLSLDDGTTLYATRDLWSVIELADLVRRRMHGDKAYYNINRHLNYS' A
#
# COMPACT_ATOMS: atom_id res chain seq x y z
N MET A 1 25.71 -8.98 30.44
CA MET A 1 24.52 -8.46 29.75
C MET A 1 24.50 -9.09 28.36
N ILE A 2 23.56 -9.98 28.08
CA ILE A 2 23.46 -10.66 26.78
C ILE A 2 22.54 -9.79 25.91
N THR A 3 23.09 -9.19 24.86
CA THR A 3 22.30 -8.53 23.83
C THR A 3 21.54 -9.61 23.06
N ALA A 4 20.20 -9.55 23.08
CA ALA A 4 19.38 -10.44 22.28
C ALA A 4 19.58 -10.07 20.80
N ALA A 5 19.93 -11.06 19.97
CA ALA A 5 20.00 -10.88 18.53
C ALA A 5 18.65 -10.35 17.99
N PRO A 6 18.66 -9.48 16.96
CA PRO A 6 17.41 -9.02 16.35
C PRO A 6 16.61 -10.24 15.86
N THR A 7 15.36 -10.34 16.30
CA THR A 7 14.39 -11.30 15.78
C THR A 7 14.46 -11.29 14.25
N PRO A 8 14.65 -12.43 13.57
CA PRO A 8 14.67 -12.44 12.11
C PRO A 8 13.37 -11.80 11.62
N ALA A 9 13.50 -10.81 10.72
CA ALA A 9 12.36 -10.14 10.11
C ALA A 9 11.37 -11.22 9.67
N ALA A 10 10.12 -11.11 10.15
CA ALA A 10 9.07 -12.08 9.86
C ALA A 10 9.07 -12.35 8.36
N ARG A 11 9.00 -13.62 7.95
CA ARG A 11 8.89 -13.99 6.53
C ARG A 11 7.80 -13.11 5.90
N PRO A 12 7.99 -12.59 4.68
CA PRO A 12 6.92 -11.86 4.01
C PRO A 12 5.70 -12.77 3.98
N GLN A 13 4.69 -12.40 4.75
CA GLN A 13 3.46 -13.16 4.89
C GLN A 13 2.56 -12.70 3.77
N THR A 14 2.32 -13.59 2.80
CA THR A 14 1.34 -13.33 1.74
C THR A 14 -0.06 -13.62 2.26
N ASP A 15 -0.99 -12.68 2.10
CA ASP A 15 -2.39 -12.86 2.48
C ASP A 15 -3.25 -13.24 1.25
N PRO A 16 -3.76 -14.49 1.17
CA PRO A 16 -4.57 -14.92 0.02
C PRO A 16 -5.90 -14.18 -0.11
N ALA A 17 -6.36 -13.49 0.95
CA ALA A 17 -7.55 -12.64 0.86
C ALA A 17 -7.35 -11.45 -0.11
N LEU A 18 -6.10 -11.14 -0.47
CA LEU A 18 -5.77 -10.08 -1.43
C LEU A 18 -5.84 -10.54 -2.89
N ASP A 19 -5.92 -11.84 -3.19
CA ASP A 19 -5.90 -12.34 -4.57
C ASP A 19 -7.07 -11.79 -5.42
N PRO A 20 -8.33 -11.77 -4.95
CA PRO A 20 -9.43 -11.19 -5.72
C PRO A 20 -9.27 -9.68 -5.96
N ILE A 21 -8.59 -8.99 -5.04
CA ILE A 21 -8.31 -7.54 -5.16
C ILE A 21 -7.20 -7.32 -6.18
N ARG A 22 -6.17 -8.17 -6.17
CA ARG A 22 -5.11 -8.18 -7.17
C ARG A 22 -5.68 -8.35 -8.57
N ASP A 23 -6.59 -9.30 -8.77
CA ASP A 23 -7.24 -9.52 -10.07
C ASP A 23 -7.98 -8.27 -10.56
N LYS A 24 -8.77 -7.63 -9.70
CA LYS A 24 -9.46 -6.36 -10.01
C LYS A 24 -8.47 -5.24 -10.36
N VAL A 25 -7.39 -5.09 -9.59
CA VAL A 25 -6.34 -4.09 -9.84
C VAL A 25 -5.66 -4.33 -11.19
N LEU A 26 -5.34 -5.58 -11.52
CA LEU A 26 -4.74 -5.95 -12.79
C LEU A 26 -5.70 -5.64 -13.96
N ALA A 27 -6.98 -5.99 -13.82
CA ALA A 27 -8.03 -5.67 -14.79
C ALA A 27 -8.32 -4.16 -14.91
N GLY A 28 -7.96 -3.36 -13.90
CA GLY A 28 -8.28 -1.93 -13.84
C GLY A 28 -9.70 -1.64 -13.36
N ASP A 29 -10.32 -2.60 -12.69
CA ASP A 29 -11.67 -2.47 -12.15
C ASP A 29 -11.69 -1.62 -10.88
N ARG A 30 -12.85 -1.00 -10.64
CA ARG A 30 -13.08 -0.22 -9.41
C ARG A 30 -13.23 -1.16 -8.22
N LEU A 31 -12.49 -0.89 -7.15
CA LEU A 31 -12.65 -1.60 -5.87
C LEU A 31 -13.93 -1.20 -5.15
N SER A 32 -14.55 -2.17 -4.48
CA SER A 32 -15.72 -2.00 -3.64
C SER A 32 -15.35 -1.59 -2.20
N LEU A 33 -16.36 -1.29 -1.38
CA LEU A 33 -16.15 -1.00 0.05
C LEU A 33 -15.61 -2.22 0.81
N ASP A 34 -16.07 -3.42 0.47
CA ASP A 34 -15.64 -4.66 1.11
C ASP A 34 -14.17 -4.97 0.78
N ASP A 35 -13.74 -4.70 -0.47
CA ASP A 35 -12.33 -4.79 -0.85
C ASP A 35 -11.47 -3.85 0.01
N GLY A 36 -11.96 -2.62 0.25
CA GLY A 36 -11.33 -1.66 1.16
C GLY A 36 -11.21 -2.21 2.58
N THR A 37 -12.27 -2.84 3.10
CA THR A 37 -12.27 -3.45 4.43
C THR A 37 -11.22 -4.56 4.53
N THR A 38 -11.11 -5.41 3.51
CA THR A 38 -10.07 -6.45 3.42
C THR A 38 -8.66 -5.85 3.42
N LEU A 39 -8.43 -4.78 2.64
CA LEU A 39 -7.14 -4.08 2.59
C LEU A 39 -6.75 -3.50 3.96
N TYR A 40 -7.70 -2.97 4.73
CA TYR A 40 -7.44 -2.44 6.07
C TYR A 40 -7.20 -3.52 7.13
N ALA A 41 -7.75 -4.72 6.93
CA ALA A 41 -7.65 -5.82 7.89
C ALA A 41 -6.36 -6.63 7.74
N THR A 42 -5.75 -6.66 6.55
CA THR A 42 -4.56 -7.47 6.29
C THR A 42 -3.31 -6.97 7.02
N ARG A 43 -2.41 -7.90 7.36
CA ARG A 43 -1.06 -7.59 7.86
C ARG A 43 -0.01 -7.66 6.74
N ASP A 44 -0.39 -8.10 5.55
CA ASP A 44 0.47 -8.17 4.36
C ASP A 44 0.59 -6.78 3.71
N LEU A 45 1.29 -5.88 4.41
CA LEU A 45 1.49 -4.51 3.93
C LEU A 45 2.28 -4.47 2.62
N TRP A 46 3.15 -5.45 2.38
CA TRP A 46 3.99 -5.46 1.18
C TRP A 46 3.18 -5.72 -0.09
N SER A 47 2.24 -6.68 -0.05
CA SER A 47 1.33 -6.88 -1.18
C SER A 47 0.43 -5.66 -1.41
N VAL A 48 -0.05 -5.00 -0.34
CA VAL A 48 -0.85 -3.78 -0.49
C VAL A 48 -0.04 -2.65 -1.15
N ILE A 49 1.22 -2.45 -0.73
CA ILE A 49 2.12 -1.45 -1.33
C ILE A 49 2.38 -1.78 -2.80
N GLU A 50 2.65 -3.03 -3.14
CA GLU A 50 2.88 -3.49 -4.51
C GLU A 50 1.67 -3.17 -5.41
N LEU A 51 0.46 -3.52 -4.97
CA LEU A 51 -0.78 -3.23 -5.71
C LEU A 51 -0.99 -1.72 -5.89
N ALA A 52 -0.71 -0.93 -4.85
CA ALA A 52 -0.81 0.53 -4.93
C ALA A 52 0.22 1.13 -5.91
N ASP A 53 1.46 0.63 -5.91
CA ASP A 53 2.51 1.08 -6.84
C ASP A 53 2.14 0.75 -8.30
N LEU A 54 1.57 -0.43 -8.56
CA LEU A 54 1.08 -0.81 -9.89
C LEU A 54 0.05 0.20 -10.42
N VAL A 55 -0.94 0.56 -9.61
CA VAL A 55 -1.96 1.56 -9.99
C VAL A 55 -1.32 2.93 -10.18
N ARG A 56 -0.46 3.36 -9.25
CA ARG A 56 0.23 4.67 -9.29
C ARG A 56 1.09 4.81 -10.55
N ARG A 57 1.86 3.79 -10.92
CA ARG A 57 2.69 3.80 -12.14
C ARG A 57 1.85 3.75 -13.41
N ARG A 58 0.74 2.99 -13.42
CA ARG A 58 -0.21 3.01 -14.54
C ARG A 58 -0.77 4.41 -14.80
N MET A 59 -1.08 5.15 -13.74
CA MET A 59 -1.68 6.50 -13.83
C MET A 59 -0.65 7.61 -14.07
N HIS A 60 0.58 7.48 -13.56
CA HIS A 60 1.52 8.60 -13.46
C HIS A 60 2.93 8.31 -14.02
N GLY A 61 3.22 7.08 -14.45
CA GLY A 61 4.57 6.65 -14.83
C GLY A 61 5.55 6.89 -13.68
N ASP A 62 6.74 7.39 -14.00
CA ASP A 62 7.76 7.72 -12.99
C ASP A 62 7.67 9.17 -12.47
N LYS A 63 6.62 9.92 -12.82
CA LYS A 63 6.49 11.33 -12.41
C LYS A 63 6.03 11.45 -10.96
N ALA A 64 6.67 12.32 -10.20
CA ALA A 64 6.23 12.76 -8.88
C ALA A 64 5.97 14.27 -8.92
N TYR A 65 4.85 14.69 -8.33
CA TYR A 65 4.46 16.11 -8.24
C TYR A 65 4.69 16.60 -6.81
N TYR A 66 5.07 17.87 -6.66
CA TYR A 66 5.22 18.54 -5.38
C TYR A 66 4.50 19.89 -5.44
N ASN A 67 4.09 20.40 -4.27
CA ASN A 67 3.41 21.70 -4.16
C ASN A 67 4.17 22.60 -3.18
N ILE A 68 4.39 23.86 -3.58
CA ILE A 68 4.90 24.92 -2.71
C ILE A 68 3.71 25.73 -2.19
N ASN A 69 3.20 25.36 -1.02
CA ASN A 69 2.12 26.09 -0.35
C ASN A 69 2.68 27.05 0.69
N ARG A 70 2.15 28.28 0.73
CA ARG A 70 2.42 29.25 1.80
C ARG A 70 1.13 29.51 2.57
N HIS A 71 1.08 29.07 3.83
CA HIS A 71 0.00 29.40 4.75
C HIS A 71 0.42 30.63 5.58
N LEU A 72 -0.36 31.71 5.49
CA LEU A 72 -0.20 32.89 6.36
C LEU A 72 -1.27 32.80 7.45
N ASN A 73 -0.84 32.63 8.70
CA ASN A 73 -1.71 32.71 9.87
C ASN A 73 -1.39 34.02 10.59
N TYR A 74 -2.36 34.93 10.70
CA TYR A 74 -2.25 36.16 11.49
C TYR A 74 -3.21 36.08 12.69
N SER A 75 -2.87 36.80 13.76
CA SER A 75 -3.73 37.09 14.90
C SER A 75 -3.88 38.59 15.04
#